data_AF-A0A7V0SR73-F1
#
_entry.id   AF-A0A7V0SR73-F1
#
_cell.length_a   1.000
_cell.length_b   1.000
_cell.length_c   1.000
_cell.angle_alpha   90.00
_cell.angle_beta   90.00
_cell.angle_gamma   90.00
#
_symmetry.space_group_name_H-M   'P 1'
#
loop_
_entity.id
_entity.type
_entity.pdbx_description
1 polymer ?
#
loop_
_entity_poly.entity_id
_entity_poly.type
_entity_poly.pdbx_seq_one_letter_code
_entity_poly.pdbx_strand_id
1 'polypeptide(L)'
;MGIVILSVLAVALFIIAIYAILIPRIEKNSMERKKEMISELTNTAWNLINEYNKEVKDSLISIEDAQEYAASRVSEMRYGKEQKDYFWIIDMSPKMIIHPYRPELNGTDLSDYTDPKGKKLFVEAVKLVKEDREGFIDYMWQWKDDSSRIVPKLSYVKEFPEWGWIIGTGFT
;
A
#
# COMPACT_ATOMS: atom_id res chain seq x y z
N MET A 1 33.57 -26.29 -39.14
CA MET A 1 32.84 -25.00 -39.25
C MET A 1 31.37 -25.15 -38.84
N GLY A 2 30.62 -26.14 -39.34
CA GLY A 2 29.19 -26.31 -38.99
C GLY A 2 28.87 -26.50 -37.51
N ILE A 3 29.68 -27.28 -36.77
CA ILE A 3 29.50 -27.49 -35.32
C ILE A 3 29.58 -26.16 -34.55
N VAL A 4 30.53 -25.28 -34.92
CA VAL A 4 30.72 -23.99 -34.27
C VAL A 4 29.49 -23.08 -34.46
N ILE A 5 28.92 -23.06 -35.67
CA ILE A 5 27.71 -22.25 -35.97
C ILE A 5 26.51 -22.75 -35.16
N LEU A 6 26.33 -24.06 -35.07
CA LEU A 6 25.24 -24.66 -34.28
C LEU A 6 25.40 -24.35 -32.78
N SER A 7 26.62 -24.41 -32.25
CA SER A 7 26.91 -24.03 -30.86
C SER A 7 26.62 -22.55 -30.60
N VAL A 8 27.03 -21.65 -31.50
CA VAL A 8 26.75 -20.21 -31.38
C VAL A 8 25.25 -19.94 -31.42
N LEU A 9 24.52 -20.59 -32.34
CA LEU A 9 23.08 -20.45 -32.45
C LEU A 9 22.36 -20.95 -31.19
N ALA A 10 22.78 -22.10 -30.65
CA ALA A 10 22.20 -22.64 -29.41
C ALA A 10 22.40 -21.70 -28.21
N VAL A 11 23.61 -21.13 -28.07
CA VAL A 11 23.89 -20.14 -27.02
C VAL A 11 23.06 -18.87 -27.22
N ALA A 12 22.95 -18.37 -28.45
CA ALA A 12 22.15 -17.19 -28.74
C ALA A 12 20.66 -17.42 -28.42
N LEU A 13 20.10 -18.57 -28.81
CA LEU A 13 18.72 -18.93 -28.49
C LEU A 13 18.50 -19.09 -26.99
N PHE A 14 19.46 -19.66 -26.27
CA PHE A 14 19.39 -19.78 -24.82
C PHE A 14 19.38 -18.41 -24.13
N ILE A 15 20.24 -17.49 -24.57
CA ILE A 15 20.26 -16.10 -24.08
C ILE A 15 18.92 -15.42 -24.37
N ILE A 16 18.39 -15.54 -25.59
CA ILE A 16 17.10 -14.97 -25.96
C ILE A 16 15.98 -15.55 -25.09
N ALA A 17 15.97 -16.86 -24.84
CA ALA A 17 14.97 -17.49 -23.98
C ALA A 17 15.03 -16.97 -22.53
N ILE A 18 16.24 -16.75 -21.98
CA ILE A 18 16.39 -16.15 -20.65
C ILE A 18 15.79 -14.75 -20.62
N TYR A 19 16.18 -13.87 -21.55
CA TYR A 19 15.73 -12.48 -21.55
C TYR A 19 14.24 -12.34 -21.89
N ALA A 20 13.73 -13.13 -22.82
CA ALA A 20 12.35 -13.02 -23.28
C ALA A 20 11.33 -13.73 -22.37
N ILE A 21 11.75 -14.76 -21.62
CA ILE A 21 10.82 -15.61 -20.85
C ILE A 21 11.15 -15.59 -19.37
N LEU A 22 12.40 -15.85 -18.98
CA LEU A 22 12.77 -16.06 -17.59
C LEU A 22 12.73 -14.74 -16.79
N ILE A 23 13.35 -13.67 -17.30
CA ILE A 23 13.41 -12.38 -16.61
C ILE A 23 12.02 -11.79 -16.36
N PRO A 24 11.12 -11.67 -17.36
CA PRO A 24 9.78 -11.13 -17.12
C PRO A 24 8.96 -11.97 -16.15
N ARG A 25 9.15 -13.29 -16.16
CA ARG A 25 8.47 -14.19 -15.21
C ARG A 25 8.96 -13.96 -13.78
N ILE A 26 10.26 -13.78 -13.58
CA ILE A 26 10.83 -13.48 -12.26
C ILE A 26 10.31 -12.13 -11.75
N GLU A 27 10.30 -11.10 -12.59
CA GLU A 27 9.79 -9.77 -12.24
C GLU A 27 8.31 -9.83 -11.86
N LYS A 28 7.47 -10.49 -12.68
CA LYS A 28 6.05 -10.68 -12.39
C LYS A 28 5.85 -11.40 -11.06
N ASN A 29 6.54 -12.52 -10.85
CA ASN A 29 6.41 -13.29 -9.61
C ASN A 29 6.90 -12.50 -8.39
N SER A 30 7.94 -11.68 -8.54
CA SER A 30 8.41 -10.80 -7.47
C SER A 30 7.38 -9.73 -7.14
N MET A 31 6.77 -9.12 -8.16
CA MET A 31 5.71 -8.11 -7.99
C MET A 31 4.48 -8.68 -7.30
N GLU A 32 4.00 -9.86 -7.73
CA GLU A 32 2.83 -10.51 -7.12
C GLU A 32 3.08 -10.87 -5.65
N ARG A 33 4.29 -11.36 -5.29
CA ARG A 33 4.66 -11.58 -3.88
C ARG A 33 4.67 -10.30 -3.06
N LYS A 34 5.14 -9.18 -3.62
CA LYS A 34 5.12 -7.88 -2.93
C LYS A 34 3.68 -7.40 -2.71
N LYS A 35 2.81 -7.57 -3.71
CA LYS A 35 1.38 -7.26 -3.60
C LYS A 35 0.69 -8.09 -2.53
N GLU A 36 0.89 -9.41 -2.55
CA GLU A 36 0.37 -10.34 -1.54
C GLU A 36 0.82 -9.92 -0.13
N MET A 37 2.11 -9.59 0.04
CA MET A 37 2.65 -9.13 1.32
C MET A 37 1.94 -7.87 1.84
N ILE A 38 1.77 -6.83 1.03
CA ILE A 38 1.10 -5.60 1.50
C ILE A 38 -0.39 -5.82 1.74
N SER A 39 -1.05 -6.73 1.02
CA SER A 39 -2.43 -7.12 1.30
C SER A 39 -2.57 -7.79 2.66
N GLU A 40 -1.72 -8.76 2.98
CA GLU A 40 -1.75 -9.44 4.29
C GLU A 40 -1.34 -8.53 5.45
N LEU A 41 -0.41 -7.62 5.22
CA LEU A 41 -0.04 -6.59 6.21
C LEU A 41 -1.21 -5.63 6.46
N THR A 42 -1.91 -5.18 5.43
CA THR A 42 -3.13 -4.37 5.59
C THR A 42 -4.22 -5.15 6.31
N ASN A 43 -4.41 -6.46 6.04
CA ASN A 43 -5.35 -7.31 6.78
C ASN A 43 -5.00 -7.38 8.28
N THR A 44 -3.70 -7.38 8.62
CA THR A 44 -3.26 -7.36 10.02
C THR A 44 -3.65 -6.05 10.71
N ALA A 45 -3.41 -4.90 10.07
CA ALA A 45 -3.85 -3.60 10.58
C ALA A 45 -5.38 -3.48 10.68
N TRP A 46 -6.09 -4.05 9.71
CA TRP A 46 -7.56 -4.14 9.72
C TRP A 46 -8.07 -4.97 10.90
N ASN A 47 -7.43 -6.11 11.19
CA ASN A 47 -7.81 -6.95 12.33
C ASN A 47 -7.58 -6.26 13.67
N LEU A 48 -6.47 -5.51 13.81
CA LEU A 48 -6.22 -4.67 14.98
C LEU A 48 -7.34 -3.65 15.20
N ILE A 49 -7.75 -2.96 14.14
CA ILE A 49 -8.90 -2.02 14.20
C ILE A 49 -10.19 -2.76 14.60
N ASN A 50 -10.40 -3.96 14.06
CA ASN A 50 -11.58 -4.76 14.39
C ASN A 50 -11.61 -5.23 15.84
N GLU A 51 -10.45 -5.44 16.49
CA GLU A 51 -10.38 -5.75 17.93
C GLU A 51 -10.93 -4.58 18.77
N TYR A 52 -10.51 -3.35 18.48
CA TYR A 52 -11.08 -2.16 19.12
C TYR A 52 -12.58 -2.00 18.84
N ASN A 53 -13.02 -2.29 17.62
CA ASN A 53 -14.44 -2.26 17.28
C ASN A 53 -15.27 -3.32 18.04
N LYS A 54 -14.69 -4.46 18.42
CA LYS A 54 -15.35 -5.43 19.30
C LYS A 54 -15.52 -4.87 20.71
N GLU A 55 -14.51 -4.20 21.25
CA GLU A 55 -14.62 -3.54 22.57
C GLU A 55 -15.69 -2.44 22.57
N VAL A 56 -15.87 -1.71 21.47
CA VAL A 56 -16.99 -0.77 21.28
C VAL A 56 -18.33 -1.50 21.29
N LYS A 57 -18.46 -2.61 20.54
CA LYS A 57 -19.70 -3.41 20.51
C LYS A 57 -20.06 -4.01 21.87
N ASP A 58 -19.04 -4.35 22.66
CA ASP A 58 -19.17 -4.86 24.02
C ASP A 58 -19.35 -3.74 25.07
N SER A 59 -19.43 -2.48 24.64
CA SER A 59 -19.57 -1.29 25.49
C SER A 59 -18.45 -1.13 26.54
N LEU A 60 -17.26 -1.63 26.24
CA LEU A 60 -16.07 -1.54 27.11
C LEU A 60 -15.37 -0.18 26.98
N ILE A 61 -15.40 0.40 25.78
CA ILE A 61 -14.81 1.71 25.45
C ILE A 61 -15.74 2.50 24.52
N SER A 62 -15.61 3.82 24.50
CA SER A 62 -16.32 4.67 23.55
C SER A 62 -15.79 4.47 22.12
N ILE A 63 -16.58 4.81 21.11
CA ILE A 63 -16.12 4.74 19.71
C ILE A 63 -15.00 5.74 19.45
N GLU A 64 -15.05 6.91 20.08
CA GLU A 64 -14.04 7.95 19.96
C GLU A 64 -12.69 7.47 20.52
N ASP A 65 -12.68 6.90 21.74
CA ASP A 65 -11.47 6.36 22.35
C ASP A 65 -10.92 5.18 21.53
N ALA A 66 -11.79 4.28 21.07
CA ALA A 66 -11.41 3.13 20.25
C ALA A 66 -10.72 3.55 18.94
N GLN A 67 -11.28 4.55 18.27
CA GLN A 67 -10.71 5.12 17.06
C GLN A 67 -9.36 5.78 17.35
N GLU A 68 -9.26 6.60 18.39
CA GLU A 68 -7.99 7.25 18.75
C GLU A 68 -6.89 6.22 19.05
N TYR A 69 -7.20 5.22 19.87
CA TYR A 69 -6.26 4.14 20.20
C TYR A 69 -5.86 3.35 18.95
N ALA A 70 -6.82 2.90 18.15
CA ALA A 70 -6.53 2.14 16.93
C ALA A 70 -5.67 2.94 15.95
N ALA A 71 -6.01 4.21 15.69
CA ALA A 71 -5.23 5.07 14.80
C ALA A 71 -3.80 5.27 15.32
N SER A 72 -3.62 5.51 16.62
CA SER A 72 -2.31 5.64 17.25
C SER A 72 -1.48 4.36 17.07
N ARG A 73 -2.06 3.18 17.33
CA ARG A 73 -1.36 1.90 17.22
C ARG A 73 -0.98 1.57 15.77
N VAL A 74 -1.88 1.80 14.81
CA VAL A 74 -1.57 1.66 13.38
C VAL A 74 -0.46 2.62 12.96
N SER A 75 -0.42 3.84 13.50
CA SER A 75 0.62 4.83 13.21
C SER A 75 2.02 4.40 13.67
N GLU A 76 2.11 3.52 14.66
CA GLU A 76 3.37 2.97 15.20
C GLU A 76 3.84 1.73 14.44
N MET A 77 2.94 1.03 13.72
CA MET A 77 3.29 -0.18 12.99
C MET A 77 4.32 0.12 11.90
N ARG A 78 5.44 -0.60 11.94
CA ARG A 78 6.50 -0.54 10.92
C ARG A 78 6.84 -1.92 10.41
N TYR A 79 7.32 -1.98 9.18
CA TYR A 79 7.87 -3.19 8.59
C TYR A 79 9.03 -2.88 7.63
N GLY A 80 9.53 -3.92 6.98
CA GLY A 80 10.68 -3.84 6.09
C GLY A 80 12.02 -3.85 6.82
N LYS A 81 13.12 -3.98 6.06
CA LYS A 81 14.47 -4.14 6.62
C LYS A 81 14.92 -2.96 7.47
N GLU A 82 14.50 -1.75 7.09
CA GLU A 82 14.86 -0.51 7.79
C GLU A 82 13.81 -0.10 8.83
N GLN A 83 12.72 -0.87 9.00
CA GLN A 83 11.61 -0.52 9.90
C GLN A 83 11.01 0.87 9.58
N LYS A 84 10.87 1.17 8.29
CA LYS A 84 10.42 2.47 7.77
C LYS A 84 9.20 2.39 6.88
N ASP A 85 8.76 1.20 6.48
CA ASP A 85 7.50 1.05 5.77
C ASP A 85 6.35 1.15 6.77
N TYR A 86 5.22 1.72 6.35
CA TYR A 86 4.23 2.29 7.28
C TYR A 86 2.80 2.18 6.75
N PHE A 87 1.84 2.41 7.64
CA PHE A 87 0.41 2.44 7.36
C PHE A 87 -0.13 3.86 7.43
N TRP A 88 -1.20 4.14 6.68
CA TRP A 88 -1.96 5.37 6.76
C TRP A 88 -3.45 5.06 6.75
N ILE A 89 -4.26 5.98 7.29
CA ILE A 89 -5.72 5.84 7.35
C ILE A 89 -6.37 7.14 6.86
N ILE A 90 -7.33 7.03 5.95
CA ILE A 90 -8.27 8.11 5.60
C ILE A 90 -9.71 7.67 5.90
N ASP A 91 -10.65 8.61 5.92
CA ASP A 91 -12.07 8.29 5.86
C ASP A 91 -12.65 8.34 4.43
N MET A 92 -13.96 8.10 4.31
CA MET A 92 -14.69 8.13 3.02
C MET A 92 -14.89 9.54 2.44
N SER A 93 -14.57 10.60 3.18
CA SER A 93 -14.61 12.02 2.77
C SER A 93 -13.22 12.58 2.46
N PRO A 94 -12.42 11.77 1.75
CA PRO A 94 -10.99 11.52 2.00
C PRO A 94 -10.29 12.48 2.99
N LYS A 95 -10.68 12.48 4.26
CA LYS A 95 -9.95 13.19 5.32
C LYS A 95 -8.86 12.30 5.88
N MET A 96 -7.66 12.84 6.13
CA MET A 96 -6.62 12.06 6.79
C MET A 96 -6.98 11.80 8.25
N ILE A 97 -7.06 10.52 8.63
CA ILE A 97 -7.15 10.12 10.04
C ILE A 97 -5.74 10.08 10.62
N ILE A 98 -4.80 9.39 9.97
CA ILE A 98 -3.41 9.32 10.42
C ILE A 98 -2.43 9.01 9.29
N HIS A 99 -1.34 9.77 9.24
CA HIS A 99 -0.15 9.49 8.43
C HIS A 99 1.13 9.74 9.24
N PRO A 100 1.97 8.72 9.49
CA PRO A 100 3.08 8.83 10.43
C PRO A 100 4.22 9.75 9.97
N TYR A 101 4.45 9.87 8.66
CA TYR A 101 5.53 10.72 8.09
C TYR A 101 5.04 12.01 7.43
N ARG A 102 3.75 12.32 7.55
CA ARG A 102 3.11 13.53 7.01
C ARG A 102 2.10 14.06 8.03
N PRO A 103 2.53 14.33 9.28
CA PRO A 103 1.61 14.69 10.35
C PRO A 103 0.80 15.96 10.04
N GLU A 104 1.30 16.84 9.17
CA GLU A 104 0.60 18.02 8.70
C GLU A 104 -0.63 17.72 7.84
N LEU A 105 -0.79 16.48 7.34
CA LEU A 105 -2.01 16.05 6.67
C LEU A 105 -3.09 15.61 7.66
N ASN A 106 -2.74 15.19 8.88
CA ASN A 106 -3.69 14.62 9.83
C ASN A 106 -4.83 15.61 10.14
N GLY A 107 -6.07 15.15 10.02
CA GLY A 107 -7.26 15.97 10.24
C GLY A 107 -7.65 16.89 9.08
N THR A 108 -6.90 16.89 7.97
CA THR A 108 -7.18 17.73 6.80
C THR A 108 -7.99 16.99 5.73
N ASP A 109 -8.80 17.75 4.97
CA ASP A 109 -9.51 17.26 3.78
C ASP A 109 -8.54 17.14 2.60
N LEU A 110 -8.52 15.96 1.96
CA LEU A 110 -7.61 15.64 0.85
C LEU A 110 -8.33 15.55 -0.50
N SER A 111 -9.57 16.03 -0.60
CA SER A 111 -10.37 15.99 -1.84
C SER A 111 -9.69 16.70 -3.02
N ASP A 112 -8.86 17.70 -2.73
CA ASP A 112 -8.07 18.44 -3.73
C ASP A 112 -6.57 18.14 -3.68
N TYR A 113 -6.14 17.23 -2.79
CA TYR A 113 -4.76 16.80 -2.74
C TYR A 113 -4.39 16.04 -4.02
N THR A 114 -3.27 16.42 -4.63
CA THR A 114 -2.72 15.75 -5.81
C THR A 114 -1.27 15.38 -5.59
N ASP A 115 -0.86 14.24 -6.14
CA ASP A 115 0.55 13.92 -6.28
C ASP A 115 1.24 14.85 -7.32
N PRO A 116 2.58 14.85 -7.42
CA PRO A 116 3.29 15.69 -8.40
C PRO A 116 2.97 15.42 -9.88
N LYS A 117 2.24 14.35 -10.20
CA LYS A 117 1.74 14.05 -11.56
C LYS A 117 0.26 14.42 -11.73
N GLY A 118 -0.37 15.02 -10.73
CA GLY A 118 -1.76 15.46 -10.76
C GLY A 118 -2.78 14.40 -10.34
N LYS A 119 -2.33 13.23 -9.85
CA LYS A 119 -3.22 12.14 -9.43
C LYS A 119 -3.85 12.45 -8.08
N LYS A 120 -5.19 12.43 -7.98
CA LYS A 120 -5.94 12.59 -6.73
C LYS A 120 -6.03 11.26 -5.97
N LEU A 121 -4.89 10.77 -5.48
CA LEU A 121 -4.75 9.40 -4.98
C LEU A 121 -5.76 9.03 -3.87
N PHE A 122 -6.09 9.96 -2.96
CA PHE A 122 -7.01 9.68 -1.85
C PHE A 122 -8.47 9.61 -2.32
N VAL A 123 -8.85 10.43 -3.32
CA VAL A 123 -10.16 10.34 -3.98
C VAL A 123 -10.28 9.02 -4.74
N GLU A 124 -9.22 8.60 -5.43
CA GLU A 124 -9.19 7.30 -6.10
C GLU A 124 -9.25 6.13 -5.13
N ALA A 125 -8.59 6.21 -3.97
CA ALA A 125 -8.70 5.20 -2.92
C ALA A 125 -10.16 5.05 -2.45
N VAL A 126 -10.86 6.16 -2.20
CA VAL A 126 -12.28 6.16 -1.83
C VAL A 126 -13.14 5.56 -2.94
N LYS A 127 -12.90 5.94 -4.21
CA LYS A 127 -13.63 5.37 -5.35
C LYS A 127 -13.44 3.86 -5.44
N LEU A 128 -12.19 3.40 -5.32
CA LEU A 128 -11.83 2.00 -5.42
C LEU A 128 -12.52 1.15 -4.36
N VAL A 129 -12.49 1.57 -3.09
CA VAL A 129 -13.15 0.79 -2.03
C VAL A 129 -14.67 0.86 -2.09
N LYS A 130 -15.25 1.92 -2.67
CA LYS A 130 -16.71 1.97 -2.93
C LYS A 130 -17.14 0.92 -3.95
N GLU A 131 -16.28 0.61 -4.92
CA GLU A 131 -16.55 -0.38 -5.97
C GLU A 131 -16.25 -1.80 -5.48
N ASP A 132 -15.05 -2.03 -4.93
CA ASP A 132 -14.52 -3.37 -4.69
C ASP A 132 -14.18 -3.67 -3.21
N ARG A 133 -14.42 -2.72 -2.29
CA ARG A 133 -14.05 -2.77 -0.84
C ARG A 133 -12.55 -2.74 -0.55
N GLU A 134 -11.74 -3.09 -1.51
CA GLU A 134 -10.27 -3.13 -1.43
C GLU A 134 -9.65 -3.08 -2.83
N GLY A 135 -8.34 -2.80 -2.90
CA GLY A 135 -7.61 -2.92 -4.16
C GLY A 135 -6.26 -2.20 -4.15
N PHE A 136 -5.63 -2.14 -5.32
CA PHE A 136 -4.32 -1.52 -5.49
C PHE A 136 -4.40 -0.16 -6.18
N ILE A 137 -3.64 0.81 -5.68
CA ILE A 137 -3.48 2.15 -6.26
C ILE A 137 -1.99 2.48 -6.41
N ASP A 138 -1.59 2.93 -7.60
CA ASP A 138 -0.26 3.47 -7.87
C ASP A 138 -0.28 5.01 -7.81
N TYR A 139 0.78 5.64 -7.34
CA TYR A 139 0.89 7.11 -7.29
C TYR A 139 2.35 7.52 -7.05
N MET A 140 2.65 8.80 -7.16
CA MET A 140 3.94 9.35 -6.76
C MET A 140 3.91 9.76 -5.29
N TRP A 141 4.87 9.29 -4.49
CA TRP A 141 4.93 9.61 -3.05
C TRP A 141 6.36 9.77 -2.56
N GLN A 142 6.51 10.35 -1.36
CA GLN A 142 7.81 10.42 -0.72
C GLN A 142 8.39 9.03 -0.41
N TRP A 143 9.71 8.90 -0.52
CA TRP A 143 10.45 7.70 -0.17
C TRP A 143 10.49 7.55 1.34
N LYS A 144 9.63 6.68 1.89
CA LYS A 144 9.55 6.42 3.35
C LYS A 144 9.36 7.72 4.15
N ASP A 145 10.34 8.10 4.95
CA ASP A 145 10.39 9.29 5.79
C ASP A 145 11.07 10.51 5.13
N ASP A 146 11.57 10.37 3.90
CA ASP A 146 12.26 11.43 3.16
C ASP A 146 11.32 12.14 2.17
N SER A 147 10.76 13.26 2.61
CA SER A 147 9.87 14.12 1.81
C SER A 147 10.53 14.79 0.60
N SER A 148 11.87 14.85 0.54
CA SER A 148 12.59 15.47 -0.58
C SER A 148 12.70 14.55 -1.80
N ARG A 149 12.47 13.24 -1.61
CA ARG A 149 12.63 12.22 -2.64
C ARG A 149 11.28 11.63 -3.02
N ILE A 150 10.74 12.03 -4.16
CA ILE A 150 9.50 11.49 -4.71
C ILE A 150 9.77 10.31 -5.64
N VAL A 151 9.04 9.21 -5.46
CA VAL A 151 9.18 7.94 -6.19
C VAL A 151 7.80 7.35 -6.54
N PRO A 152 7.71 6.47 -7.55
CA PRO A 152 6.51 5.65 -7.73
C PRO A 152 6.26 4.77 -6.51
N LYS A 153 5.01 4.68 -6.09
CA LYS A 153 4.54 3.83 -4.98
C LYS A 153 3.34 3.03 -5.45
N LEU A 154 3.27 1.76 -5.04
CA LEU A 154 2.08 0.94 -5.15
C LEU A 154 1.57 0.63 -3.75
N SER A 155 0.33 1.02 -3.46
CA SER A 155 -0.35 0.67 -2.22
C SER A 155 -1.51 -0.28 -2.45
N TYR A 156 -1.77 -1.09 -1.43
CA TYR A 156 -3.02 -1.80 -1.27
C TYR A 156 -3.84 -1.07 -0.20
N VAL A 157 -5.11 -0.83 -0.52
CA VAL A 157 -6.08 -0.16 0.36
C VAL A 157 -7.25 -1.08 0.65
N LYS A 158 -7.81 -0.99 1.85
CA LYS A 158 -8.94 -1.79 2.28
C LYS A 158 -9.86 -1.01 3.20
N GLU A 159 -11.16 -1.11 2.97
CA GLU A 159 -12.19 -0.49 3.79
C GLU A 159 -12.35 -1.21 5.13
N PHE A 160 -12.46 -0.44 6.21
CA PHE A 160 -13.05 -0.83 7.48
C PHE A 160 -14.43 -0.16 7.62
N PRO A 161 -15.51 -0.87 7.27
CA PRO A 161 -16.82 -0.26 7.03
C PRO A 161 -17.46 0.37 8.27
N GLU A 162 -17.29 -0.24 9.44
CA GLU A 162 -17.94 0.20 10.68
C GLU A 162 -17.56 1.62 11.08
N TRP A 163 -16.35 2.06 10.70
CA TRP A 163 -15.86 3.41 10.99
C TRP A 163 -15.74 4.27 9.73
N GLY A 164 -16.08 3.73 8.55
CA GLY A 164 -15.88 4.42 7.27
C GLY A 164 -14.40 4.76 7.03
N TRP A 165 -13.49 3.90 7.47
CA TRP A 165 -12.05 4.10 7.34
C TRP A 165 -11.51 3.30 6.16
N ILE A 166 -10.41 3.79 5.60
CA ILE A 166 -9.64 3.11 4.56
C ILE A 166 -8.20 3.03 5.04
N ILE A 167 -7.71 1.81 5.20
CA ILE A 167 -6.35 1.53 5.63
C ILE A 167 -5.50 1.28 4.39
N GLY A 168 -4.34 1.92 4.30
CA GLY A 168 -3.41 1.75 3.20
C GLY A 168 -1.99 1.46 3.67
N THR A 169 -1.31 0.57 2.95
CA THR A 169 0.14 0.40 3.02
C THR A 169 0.70 0.07 1.65
N GLY A 170 2.02 0.11 1.46
CA GLY A 170 2.60 -0.07 0.13
C GLY A 170 4.11 -0.14 0.09
N PHE A 171 4.63 -0.30 -1.11
CA PHE A 171 6.07 -0.28 -1.37
C PHE A 171 6.39 0.62 -2.57
N THR A 172 7.64 1.05 -2.61
CA THR A 172 8.25 1.85 -3.68
C THR A 172 9.31 1.06 -4.44
#